data_AF-A0A7C4B7I4-F1
#
_entry.id   AF-A0A7C4B7I4-F1
#
_cell.length_a   1.000
_cell.length_b   1.000
_cell.length_c   1.000
_cell.angle_alpha   90.00
_cell.angle_beta   90.00
_cell.angle_gamma   90.00
#
_symmetry.space_group_name_H-M   'P 1'
#
loop_
_entity.id
_entity.type
_entity.pdbx_description
1 polymer ?
#
loop_
_entity_poly.entity_id
_entity_poly.type
_entity_poly.pdbx_seq_one_letter_code
_entity_poly.pdbx_strand_id
1 'polypeptide(L)'
;MKVFSSRTIEGKAVRNVSPPSRPITITVASLLCFISGILGLIGSVIIIFSTIVGGVLMIDRVITLAGATSAIVGLFFLIISILHIAAGKLLWRCLKKGGKLGVALSILGITISIPLSIILKSITTIVTGTLTDVILVVLIVVGWKKLR
;
A
#
# COMPACT_ATOMS: atom_id res chain seq x y z
N MET A 1 -20.96 -23.26 37.41
CA MET A 1 -22.35 -23.20 36.90
C MET A 1 -22.55 -21.88 36.17
N LYS A 2 -22.67 -21.89 34.84
CA LYS A 2 -23.09 -20.73 34.03
C LYS A 2 -24.39 -21.10 33.33
N VAL A 3 -25.43 -20.34 33.63
CA VAL A 3 -26.80 -20.55 33.15
C VAL A 3 -26.85 -20.19 31.66
N PHE A 4 -27.09 -21.19 30.82
CA PHE A 4 -27.42 -21.01 29.40
C PHE A 4 -28.87 -20.54 29.29
N SER A 5 -29.09 -19.30 28.85
CA SER A 5 -30.42 -18.84 28.42
C SER A 5 -30.56 -19.13 26.93
N SER A 6 -31.24 -20.23 26.62
CA SER A 6 -31.66 -20.58 25.26
C SER A 6 -32.99 -19.89 24.97
N ARG A 7 -32.99 -18.88 24.08
CA ARG A 7 -34.21 -18.45 23.41
C ARG A 7 -34.36 -19.23 22.12
N THR A 8 -35.34 -20.13 22.12
CA THR A 8 -35.83 -20.87 20.96
C THR A 8 -36.76 -19.95 20.18
N ILE A 9 -36.29 -19.41 19.06
CA ILE A 9 -37.14 -18.83 18.01
C ILE A 9 -36.91 -19.69 16.77
N GLU A 10 -37.96 -20.41 16.38
CA GLU A 10 -38.20 -20.99 15.06
C GLU A 10 -36.99 -21.50 14.27
N GLY A 11 -36.77 -22.82 14.30
CA GLY A 11 -36.47 -23.62 13.09
C GLY A 11 -35.22 -23.33 12.25
N LYS A 12 -34.38 -22.36 12.61
CA LYS A 12 -33.07 -22.13 12.02
C LYS A 12 -32.11 -21.90 13.16
N ALA A 13 -31.21 -22.86 13.37
CA ALA A 13 -30.00 -22.63 14.12
C ALA A 13 -29.23 -21.50 13.42
N VAL A 14 -29.52 -20.26 13.80
CA VAL A 14 -28.65 -19.11 13.52
C VAL A 14 -27.42 -19.40 14.36
N ARG A 15 -26.49 -20.17 13.79
CA ARG A 15 -25.12 -20.18 14.25
C ARG A 15 -24.74 -18.71 14.21
N ASN A 16 -24.63 -18.09 15.38
CA ASN A 16 -23.84 -16.88 15.54
C ASN A 16 -22.42 -17.32 15.19
N VAL A 17 -22.13 -17.37 13.89
CA VAL A 17 -20.78 -17.46 13.38
C VAL A 17 -20.19 -16.15 13.81
N SER A 18 -19.52 -16.16 14.95
CA SER A 18 -18.61 -15.09 15.33
C SER A 18 -17.86 -14.68 14.07
N PRO A 19 -17.83 -13.39 13.70
CA PRO A 19 -17.18 -12.97 12.47
C PRO A 19 -15.79 -13.59 12.50
N PRO A 20 -15.37 -14.31 11.44
CA PRO A 20 -14.12 -15.05 11.44
C PRO A 20 -13.04 -14.09 11.95
N SER A 21 -12.46 -14.41 13.11
CA SER A 21 -11.59 -13.50 13.83
C SER A 21 -10.46 -13.11 12.88
N ARG A 22 -10.54 -11.89 12.33
CA ARG A 22 -9.56 -11.47 11.34
C ARG A 22 -8.20 -11.45 11.99
N PRO A 23 -7.18 -12.11 11.40
CA PRO A 23 -5.86 -12.06 11.97
C PRO A 23 -5.40 -10.59 12.00
N ILE A 24 -4.96 -10.13 13.18
CA ILE A 24 -4.48 -8.76 13.42
C ILE A 24 -3.42 -8.37 12.37
N THR A 25 -2.61 -9.32 11.92
CA THR A 25 -1.58 -9.14 10.88
C THR A 25 -2.14 -8.61 9.56
N ILE A 26 -3.33 -9.02 9.12
CA ILE A 26 -3.95 -8.50 7.89
C ILE A 26 -4.49 -7.10 8.11
N THR A 27 -5.08 -6.84 9.28
CA THR A 27 -5.58 -5.51 9.62
C THR A 27 -4.43 -4.50 9.60
N VAL A 28 -3.29 -4.88 10.19
CA VAL A 28 -2.07 -4.06 10.17
C VAL A 28 -1.51 -3.93 8.74
N ALA A 29 -1.45 -4.99 7.95
CA ALA A 29 -1.00 -4.93 6.55
C ALA A 29 -1.88 -4.00 5.70
N SER A 30 -3.20 -4.09 5.86
CA SER A 30 -4.16 -3.21 5.18
C SER A 30 -3.96 -1.75 5.58
N LEU A 31 -3.77 -1.48 6.88
CA LEU A 31 -3.51 -0.13 7.38
C LEU A 31 -2.20 0.44 6.82
N LEU A 32 -1.14 -0.37 6.78
CA LEU A 32 0.15 0.04 6.18
C LEU A 32 0.02 0.32 4.69
N CYS A 33 -0.73 -0.50 3.94
CA CYS A 33 -1.07 -0.20 2.53
C CYS A 33 -1.76 1.16 2.39
N PHE A 34 -2.71 1.46 3.27
CA PHE A 34 -3.43 2.75 3.24
C PHE A 34 -2.50 3.92 3.56
N ILE A 35 -1.72 3.83 4.64
CA ILE A 35 -0.79 4.89 5.04
C ILE A 35 0.25 5.13 3.94
N SER A 36 0.88 4.06 3.44
CA SER A 36 1.85 4.14 2.35
C SER A 36 1.24 4.75 1.08
N GLY A 37 0.02 4.32 0.73
CA GLY A 37 -0.72 4.89 -0.40
C GLY A 37 -1.02 6.38 -0.23
N ILE A 38 -1.44 6.84 0.96
CA ILE A 38 -1.69 8.27 1.22
C ILE A 38 -0.38 9.06 1.15
N LEU A 39 0.69 8.56 1.77
CA LEU A 39 1.99 9.23 1.77
C LEU A 39 2.55 9.37 0.35
N GLY A 40 2.44 8.32 -0.45
CA GLY A 40 2.85 8.32 -1.85
C GLY A 40 1.99 9.27 -2.71
N LEU A 41 0.70 9.39 -2.41
CA LEU A 41 -0.21 10.30 -3.10
C LEU A 41 0.17 11.77 -2.81
N ILE A 42 0.44 12.09 -1.54
CA ILE A 42 0.93 13.41 -1.14
C ILE A 42 2.27 13.72 -1.82
N GLY A 43 3.23 12.79 -1.77
CA GLY A 43 4.54 12.96 -2.40
C GLY A 43 4.44 13.18 -3.91
N SER A 44 3.58 12.41 -4.58
CA SER A 44 3.31 12.57 -6.01
C SER A 44 2.75 13.95 -6.35
N VAL A 45 1.77 14.44 -5.57
CA VAL A 45 1.19 15.78 -5.76
C VAL A 45 2.27 16.86 -5.61
N ILE A 46 3.14 16.74 -4.59
CA ILE A 46 4.25 17.69 -4.39
C ILE A 46 5.18 17.68 -5.60
N ILE A 47 5.60 16.51 -6.09
CA ILE A 47 6.50 16.38 -7.25
C ILE A 47 5.88 17.03 -8.50
N ILE A 48 4.61 16.73 -8.78
CA ILE A 48 3.90 17.28 -9.94
C ILE A 48 3.80 18.81 -9.81
N PHE A 49 3.42 19.31 -8.64
CA PHE A 49 3.26 20.75 -8.41
C PHE A 49 4.60 21.50 -8.50
N SER A 50 5.66 20.97 -7.88
CA SER A 50 7.02 21.53 -8.01
C SER A 50 7.50 21.56 -9.46
N THR A 51 7.12 20.56 -10.25
CA THR A 51 7.46 20.50 -11.67
C THR A 51 6.73 21.58 -12.47
N ILE A 52 5.43 21.80 -12.21
CA ILE A 52 4.64 22.85 -12.88
C ILE A 52 5.20 24.23 -12.54
N VAL A 53 5.46 24.50 -11.25
CA VAL A 53 6.00 25.79 -10.80
C VAL A 53 7.41 26.01 -11.35
N GLY A 54 8.28 25.00 -11.29
CA GLY A 54 9.65 25.09 -11.83
C GLY A 54 9.69 25.24 -13.34
N GLY A 55 8.79 24.57 -14.07
CA GLY A 55 8.68 24.66 -15.53
C GLY A 55 8.15 26.00 -16.05
N VAL A 56 7.30 26.69 -15.28
CA VAL A 56 6.82 28.04 -15.63
C VAL A 56 7.91 29.09 -15.43
N LEU A 57 8.81 28.88 -14.46
CA LEU A 57 9.84 29.86 -14.10
C LEU A 57 11.13 29.77 -14.91
N MET A 58 11.37 28.68 -15.67
CA MET A 58 12.65 28.46 -16.35
C MET A 58 12.50 27.97 -17.81
N ILE A 59 13.06 28.75 -18.75
CA ILE A 59 12.96 28.59 -20.22
C ILE A 59 14.12 27.73 -20.79
N ASP A 60 14.94 27.11 -19.95
CA ASP A 60 16.06 26.31 -20.42
C ASP A 60 15.61 24.89 -20.82
N ARG A 61 16.02 24.43 -22.02
CA ARG A 61 15.67 23.11 -22.57
C ARG A 61 16.11 21.94 -21.68
N VAL A 62 17.22 22.09 -20.95
CA VAL A 62 17.70 21.05 -20.03
C VAL A 62 16.75 20.92 -18.84
N ILE A 63 16.22 22.04 -18.38
CA ILE A 63 15.27 22.11 -17.26
C ILE A 63 13.89 21.62 -17.71
N THR A 64 13.50 21.87 -18.97
CA THR A 64 12.26 21.32 -19.54
C THR A 64 12.30 19.79 -19.61
N LEU A 65 13.44 19.20 -20.00
CA LEU A 65 13.60 17.75 -20.05
C LEU A 65 13.60 17.13 -18.64
N ALA A 66 14.32 17.75 -17.70
CA ALA A 66 14.30 17.34 -16.30
C ALA A 66 12.89 17.41 -15.70
N GLY A 67 12.15 18.49 -15.97
CA GLY A 67 10.75 18.66 -15.58
C GLY A 67 9.83 17.59 -16.17
N ALA A 68 9.97 17.28 -17.46
CA ALA A 68 9.19 16.20 -18.08
C ALA A 68 9.45 14.85 -17.39
N THR A 69 10.72 14.53 -17.09
CA THR A 69 11.07 13.30 -16.39
C THR A 69 10.53 13.26 -14.96
N SER A 70 10.57 14.37 -14.21
CA SER A 70 10.02 14.44 -12.86
C SER A 70 8.50 14.33 -12.84
N ALA A 71 7.79 14.92 -13.83
CA ALA A 71 6.35 14.76 -13.99
C ALA A 71 5.95 13.31 -14.26
N ILE A 72 6.69 12.61 -15.13
CA ILE A 72 6.44 11.19 -15.44
C ILE A 72 6.66 10.34 -14.18
N VAL A 73 7.75 10.58 -13.44
CA VAL A 73 8.02 9.89 -12.17
C VAL A 73 6.90 10.18 -11.16
N GLY A 74 6.50 11.45 -11.01
CA GLY A 74 5.39 11.85 -10.14
C GLY A 74 4.09 11.14 -10.48
N LEU A 75 3.72 11.08 -11.76
CA LEU A 75 2.53 10.36 -12.24
C LEU A 75 2.62 8.86 -11.95
N PHE A 76 3.79 8.25 -12.15
CA PHE A 76 4.00 6.84 -11.86
C PHE A 76 3.83 6.52 -10.37
N PHE A 77 4.37 7.36 -9.48
CA PHE A 77 4.14 7.29 -8.03
C PHE A 77 2.65 7.44 -7.67
N LEU A 78 1.91 8.29 -8.39
CA LEU A 78 0.47 8.46 -8.19
C LEU A 78 -0.28 7.15 -8.45
N ILE A 79 0.02 6.49 -9.58
CA ILE A 79 -0.61 5.23 -9.97
C ILE A 79 -0.32 4.13 -8.95
N ILE A 80 0.95 3.98 -8.53
CA ILE A 80 1.35 3.00 -7.51
C ILE A 80 0.65 3.25 -6.17
N SER A 81 0.47 4.53 -5.80
CA SER A 81 -0.19 4.93 -4.56
C SER A 81 -1.68 4.56 -4.57
N ILE A 82 -2.38 4.80 -5.69
CA ILE A 82 -3.77 4.37 -5.86
C ILE A 82 -3.88 2.84 -5.79
N LEU A 83 -2.93 2.12 -6.41
CA LEU A 83 -2.88 0.67 -6.34
C LEU A 83 -2.65 0.16 -4.91
N HIS A 84 -1.82 0.84 -4.11
CA HIS A 84 -1.65 0.53 -2.69
C HIS A 84 -2.93 0.69 -1.89
N ILE A 85 -3.68 1.78 -2.11
CA ILE A 85 -5.00 2.01 -1.48
C ILE A 85 -5.97 0.90 -1.92
N ALA A 86 -5.98 0.55 -3.20
CA ALA A 86 -6.81 -0.52 -3.74
C ALA A 86 -6.44 -1.89 -3.13
N ALA A 87 -5.14 -2.17 -2.97
CA ALA A 87 -4.65 -3.37 -2.31
C ALA A 87 -5.05 -3.40 -0.83
N GLY A 88 -4.92 -2.30 -0.10
CA GLY A 88 -5.38 -2.17 1.29
C GLY A 88 -6.88 -2.45 1.43
N LYS A 89 -7.71 -1.88 0.54
CA LYS A 89 -9.15 -2.13 0.48
C LYS A 89 -9.48 -3.57 0.08
N LEU A 90 -8.72 -4.17 -0.82
CA LEU A 90 -8.87 -5.56 -1.23
C LEU A 90 -8.42 -6.53 -0.14
N LEU A 91 -7.35 -6.25 0.61
CA LEU A 91 -6.97 -6.98 1.82
C LEU A 91 -8.09 -6.92 2.85
N TRP A 92 -8.77 -5.77 2.94
CA TRP A 92 -9.95 -5.59 3.79
C TRP A 92 -11.22 -6.27 3.27
N ARG A 93 -11.34 -6.69 2.02
CA ARG A 93 -12.57 -7.38 1.51
C ARG A 93 -12.32 -8.84 1.15
N CYS A 94 -11.23 -9.12 0.46
CA CYS A 94 -10.83 -10.42 -0.08
C CYS A 94 -9.34 -10.68 0.17
N LEU A 95 -9.06 -11.38 1.26
CA LEU A 95 -7.71 -11.74 1.74
C LEU A 95 -6.78 -12.30 0.65
N LYS A 96 -7.25 -13.26 -0.15
CA LYS A 96 -6.42 -13.90 -1.21
C LYS A 96 -6.08 -12.96 -2.37
N LYS A 97 -7.04 -12.17 -2.87
CA LYS A 97 -6.81 -11.26 -4.00
C LYS A 97 -5.99 -10.04 -3.58
N GLY A 98 -6.29 -9.48 -2.40
CA GLY A 98 -5.54 -8.37 -1.83
C GLY A 98 -4.10 -8.74 -1.48
N GLY A 99 -3.87 -9.94 -0.94
CA GLY A 99 -2.52 -10.42 -0.65
C GLY A 99 -1.64 -10.56 -1.90
N LYS A 100 -2.17 -11.13 -3.00
CA LYS A 100 -1.41 -11.21 -4.26
C LYS A 100 -1.05 -9.83 -4.80
N LEU A 101 -2.03 -8.91 -4.80
CA LEU A 101 -1.82 -7.56 -5.30
C LEU A 101 -0.81 -6.80 -4.43
N GLY A 102 -0.92 -6.91 -3.11
CA GLY A 102 0.01 -6.29 -2.15
C GLY A 102 1.44 -6.81 -2.30
N VAL A 103 1.63 -8.13 -2.43
CA VAL A 103 2.96 -8.71 -2.67
C VAL A 103 3.54 -8.25 -4.00
N ALA A 104 2.74 -8.26 -5.08
CA ALA A 104 3.19 -7.78 -6.38
C ALA A 104 3.60 -6.30 -6.33
N LEU A 105 2.83 -5.46 -5.62
CA LEU A 105 3.13 -4.04 -5.44
C LEU A 105 4.39 -3.81 -4.61
N SER A 106 4.60 -4.55 -3.52
CA SER A 106 5.81 -4.41 -2.71
C SER A 106 7.06 -4.91 -3.44
N ILE A 107 6.97 -5.99 -4.21
CA ILE A 107 8.08 -6.44 -5.06
C ILE A 107 8.42 -5.36 -6.10
N LEU A 108 7.40 -4.76 -6.72
CA LEU A 108 7.60 -3.66 -7.65
C LEU A 108 8.25 -2.45 -6.96
N GLY A 109 7.78 -2.09 -5.77
CA GLY A 109 8.32 -1.00 -4.94
C GLY A 109 9.79 -1.19 -4.58
N ILE A 110 10.18 -2.42 -4.19
CA ILE A 110 11.58 -2.79 -3.94
C ILE A 110 12.42 -2.66 -5.22
N THR A 111 11.90 -3.16 -6.34
CA THR A 111 12.58 -3.16 -7.63
C THR A 111 12.84 -1.73 -8.13
N ILE A 112 11.94 -0.78 -7.84
CA ILE A 112 12.10 0.64 -8.21
C ILE A 112 12.97 1.39 -7.20
N SER A 113 12.81 1.12 -5.89
CA SER A 113 13.55 1.82 -4.83
C SER A 113 15.06 1.62 -4.93
N ILE A 114 15.51 0.41 -5.30
CA ILE A 114 16.95 0.10 -5.41
C ILE A 114 17.65 0.98 -6.47
N PRO A 115 17.25 0.99 -7.76
CA PRO A 115 17.84 1.88 -8.76
C PRO A 115 17.65 3.36 -8.41
N LEU A 116 16.47 3.74 -7.93
CA LEU A 116 16.16 5.13 -7.63
C LEU A 116 17.06 5.70 -6.53
N SER A 117 17.40 4.90 -5.52
CA SER A 117 18.34 5.33 -4.49
C SER A 117 19.77 5.48 -5.00
N ILE A 118 20.23 4.58 -5.88
CA ILE A 118 21.57 4.70 -6.49
C ILE A 118 21.68 6.02 -7.25
N ILE A 119 20.62 6.40 -7.97
CA ILE A 119 20.55 7.66 -8.73
C ILE A 119 20.51 8.87 -7.79
N LEU A 120 19.66 8.84 -6.76
CA LEU A 120 19.49 9.96 -5.82
C LEU A 120 20.62 10.06 -4.77
N LYS A 121 21.52 9.07 -4.70
CA LYS A 121 22.52 8.91 -3.63
C LYS A 121 21.95 9.08 -2.23
N SER A 122 20.68 8.74 -2.06
CA SER A 122 19.95 8.95 -0.82
C SER A 122 19.70 7.60 -0.15
N ILE A 123 20.35 7.38 0.99
CA ILE A 123 20.21 6.16 1.78
C ILE A 123 18.83 6.11 2.45
N THR A 124 18.23 7.27 2.74
CA THR A 124 16.94 7.36 3.45
C THR A 124 15.79 6.77 2.63
N THR A 125 15.82 6.90 1.30
CA THR A 125 14.81 6.29 0.41
C THR A 125 14.89 4.77 0.38
N ILE A 126 16.09 4.17 0.48
CA ILE A 126 16.23 2.72 0.65
C ILE A 126 15.63 2.33 1.99
N VAL A 127 16.11 2.93 3.07
CA VAL A 127 15.82 2.45 4.42
C VAL A 127 14.34 2.58 4.75
N THR A 128 13.65 3.62 4.30
CA THR A 128 12.22 3.80 4.59
C THR A 128 11.32 3.06 3.60
N GLY A 129 11.59 3.15 2.30
CA GLY A 129 10.77 2.51 1.26
C GLY A 129 10.88 1.00 1.26
N THR A 130 12.09 0.46 1.10
CA THR A 130 12.28 -1.00 1.01
C THR A 130 11.96 -1.72 2.32
N LEU A 131 12.24 -1.11 3.48
CA LEU A 131 11.90 -1.72 4.77
C LEU A 131 10.38 -1.82 4.94
N THR A 132 9.64 -0.79 4.56
CA THR A 132 8.17 -0.80 4.61
C THR A 132 7.62 -1.89 3.71
N ASP A 133 8.13 -2.02 2.49
CA ASP A 133 7.72 -3.07 1.55
C ASP A 133 8.06 -4.49 2.05
N VAL A 134 9.23 -4.69 2.64
CA VAL A 134 9.63 -5.97 3.23
C VAL A 134 8.71 -6.34 4.40
N ILE A 135 8.43 -5.39 5.30
CA ILE A 135 7.48 -5.59 6.41
C ILE A 135 6.09 -5.94 5.87
N LEU A 136 5.64 -5.25 4.82
CA LEU A 136 4.35 -5.50 4.20
C LEU A 136 4.26 -6.92 3.64
N VAL A 137 5.29 -7.38 2.92
CA VAL A 137 5.38 -8.74 2.39
C VAL A 137 5.32 -9.77 3.52
N VAL A 138 6.11 -9.57 4.58
CA VAL A 138 6.12 -10.47 5.74
C VAL A 138 4.74 -10.54 6.39
N LEU A 139 4.10 -9.40 6.64
CA LEU A 139 2.75 -9.34 7.23
C LEU A 139 1.70 -10.03 6.35
N ILE A 140 1.76 -9.84 5.03
CA ILE A 140 0.85 -10.50 4.09
C ILE A 140 1.07 -12.01 4.09
N VAL A 141 2.33 -12.48 4.03
CA VAL A 141 2.67 -13.91 4.01
C VAL A 141 2.28 -14.59 5.33
N VAL A 142 2.59 -13.98 6.48
CA VAL A 142 2.22 -14.51 7.81
C VAL A 142 0.70 -14.49 7.99
N GLY A 143 0.03 -13.43 7.57
CA GLY A 143 -1.43 -13.33 7.57
C GLY A 143 -2.08 -14.41 6.70
N TRP A 144 -1.48 -14.74 5.56
CA TRP A 144 -1.96 -15.80 4.67
C TRP A 144 -1.83 -17.18 5.32
N LYS A 145 -0.68 -17.49 5.96
CA LYS A 145 -0.48 -18.77 6.65
C LYS A 145 -1.51 -19.02 7.76
N LYS A 146 -2.00 -17.96 8.42
CA LYS A 146 -3.05 -18.07 9.46
C LYS A 146 -4.48 -18.25 8.92
N LEU A 147 -4.69 -18.11 7.61
CA LEU A 147 -6.00 -18.20 6.95
C LEU A 147 -6.20 -19.49 6.14
N ARG A 148 -5.15 -20.29 6.00
CA ARG A 148 -5.16 -21.57 5.29
C ARG A 148 -5.40 -22.69 6.28
#